data_AF-A0A348Z4W5-F1
#
_entry.id   AF-A0A348Z4W5-F1
#
_cell.length_a   1.000
_cell.length_b   1.000
_cell.length_c   1.000
_cell.angle_alpha   90.00
_cell.angle_beta   90.00
_cell.angle_gamma   90.00
#
_symmetry.space_group_name_H-M   'P 1'
#
loop_
_entity.id
_entity.type
_entity.pdbx_description
1 polymer ?
#
loop_
_entity_poly.entity_id
_entity_poly.type
_entity_poly.pdbx_seq_one_letter_code
_entity_poly.pdbx_strand_id
1 'polypeptide(L)'
;MKHTIMGFRQDKLIKFGLDIIDASILRYFIDFKESNGMNTREVEGHVYYWLRYDAVLREFPIFRMKKCTVQSRFFKLRDSGMLTHLVVREKGTYSFFGIGENYKELITREGAEEENSKGICEGAKGMGEEAKGIDEESKGCGFKSTTNNPSTKDSSTKINKNLLLEKSAFEIIEYLNLKTGKNFRSSTKITIRLIKARLSEGFTIEDFKTVIDNMKYKWTGTKFQQYLVPTTLFGNKFETYLNQERKPEKESDGKFKRGNMVLSDERNKAELKEKLKNIVLKEDM
;
A
#
# COMPACT_ATOMS: atom_id res chain seq x y z
N MET A 1 31.27 10.52 15.96
CA MET A 1 30.09 9.85 16.55
C MET A 1 30.07 8.39 16.05
N LYS A 2 29.02 7.58 16.29
CA LYS A 2 28.86 6.32 15.53
C LYS A 2 28.27 6.67 14.16
N HIS A 3 29.00 6.40 13.08
CA HIS A 3 28.58 6.71 11.70
C HIS A 3 27.94 5.50 10.99
N THR A 4 28.05 4.31 11.58
CA THR A 4 27.47 3.06 11.07
C THR A 4 26.50 2.44 12.07
N ILE A 5 25.59 1.57 11.59
CA ILE A 5 24.65 0.78 12.38
C ILE A 5 24.37 -0.55 11.65
N MET A 6 24.40 -1.68 12.37
CA MET A 6 24.37 -3.04 11.78
C MET A 6 25.37 -3.27 10.63
N GLY A 7 26.52 -2.57 10.67
CA GLY A 7 27.55 -2.59 9.61
C GLY A 7 27.36 -1.58 8.47
N PHE A 8 26.17 -0.97 8.33
CA PHE A 8 25.83 -0.06 7.24
C PHE A 8 25.98 1.41 7.63
N ARG A 9 26.26 2.26 6.65
CA ARG A 9 26.34 3.72 6.80
C ARG A 9 24.99 4.35 7.16
N GLN A 10 24.94 5.09 8.27
CA GLN A 10 23.69 5.73 8.74
C GLN A 10 23.21 6.84 7.80
N ASP A 11 24.11 7.63 7.22
CA ASP A 11 23.77 8.68 6.25
C ASP A 11 23.09 8.10 4.99
N LYS A 12 23.57 6.93 4.54
CA LYS A 12 23.02 6.23 3.38
C LYS A 12 21.70 5.53 3.71
N LEU A 13 21.54 4.92 4.88
CA LEU A 13 20.24 4.40 5.34
C LEU A 13 19.18 5.52 5.38
N ILE A 14 19.53 6.71 5.86
CA ILE A 14 18.64 7.88 5.86
C ILE A 14 18.32 8.34 4.42
N LYS A 15 19.32 8.43 3.53
CA LYS A 15 19.11 8.72 2.08
C LYS A 15 18.07 7.79 1.44
N PHE A 16 18.10 6.50 1.78
CA PHE A 16 17.17 5.48 1.27
C PHE A 16 15.90 5.30 2.11
N GLY A 17 15.67 6.14 3.14
CA GLY A 17 14.48 6.09 3.99
C GLY A 17 14.35 4.82 4.82
N LEU A 18 15.45 4.13 5.11
CA LEU A 18 15.50 2.85 5.83
C LEU A 18 15.69 3.08 7.34
N ASP A 19 14.97 2.31 8.16
CA ASP A 19 15.11 2.36 9.62
C ASP A 19 15.98 1.22 10.19
N ILE A 20 16.20 1.23 11.50
CA ILE A 20 17.02 0.23 12.19
C ILE A 20 16.50 -1.21 12.01
N ILE A 21 15.19 -1.40 11.81
CA ILE A 21 14.59 -2.72 11.58
C ILE A 21 14.86 -3.16 10.13
N ASP A 22 14.71 -2.25 9.15
CA ASP A 22 15.12 -2.51 7.76
C ASP A 22 16.61 -2.89 7.68
N ALA A 23 17.48 -2.15 8.38
CA ALA A 23 18.91 -2.43 8.46
C ALA A 23 19.22 -3.79 9.12
N SER A 24 18.54 -4.13 10.23
CA SER A 24 18.72 -5.43 10.90
C SER A 24 18.27 -6.60 10.02
N ILE A 25 17.15 -6.43 9.31
CA ILE A 25 16.62 -7.43 8.37
C ILE A 25 17.53 -7.59 7.16
N LEU A 26 18.11 -6.50 6.64
CA LEU A 26 19.10 -6.55 5.57
C LEU A 26 20.37 -7.27 6.02
N ARG A 27 20.89 -6.95 7.22
CA ARG A 27 22.09 -7.62 7.77
C ARG A 27 21.91 -9.12 7.87
N TYR A 28 20.79 -9.57 8.45
CA TYR A 28 20.41 -10.99 8.49
C TYR A 28 20.39 -11.66 7.12
N PHE A 29 19.86 -10.99 6.08
CA PHE A 29 19.84 -11.56 4.73
C PHE A 29 21.26 -11.78 4.17
N ILE A 30 22.20 -10.89 4.49
CA ILE A 30 23.61 -10.99 4.07
C ILE A 30 24.34 -12.08 4.86
N ASP A 31 24.20 -12.12 6.19
CA ASP A 31 24.76 -13.18 7.03
C ASP A 31 24.27 -14.58 6.60
N PHE A 32 22.96 -14.71 6.30
CA PHE A 32 22.40 -15.96 5.81
C PHE A 32 22.90 -16.30 4.40
N LYS A 33 23.02 -15.32 3.50
CA LYS A 33 23.62 -15.50 2.17
C LYS A 33 25.05 -16.05 2.27
N GLU A 34 25.87 -15.52 3.18
CA GLU A 34 27.27 -15.91 3.37
C GLU A 34 27.40 -17.31 4.00
N SER A 35 26.40 -17.77 4.76
CA SER A 35 26.37 -19.11 5.37
C SER A 35 26.24 -20.28 4.38
N ASN A 36 25.95 -20.03 3.09
CA ASN A 36 25.58 -21.02 2.06
C ASN A 36 24.40 -21.96 2.41
N GLY A 37 23.72 -21.80 3.54
CA GLY A 37 22.61 -22.65 3.99
C GLY A 37 21.24 -22.40 3.32
N MET A 38 21.19 -21.67 2.20
CA MET A 38 19.96 -21.26 1.51
C MET A 38 19.81 -22.00 0.17
N ASN A 39 18.58 -22.42 -0.16
CA ASN A 39 18.25 -22.84 -1.52
C ASN A 39 18.48 -21.65 -2.47
N THR A 40 19.49 -21.76 -3.33
CA THR A 40 19.78 -20.79 -4.39
C THR A 40 18.96 -21.06 -5.65
N ARG A 41 18.85 -20.04 -6.50
CA ARG A 41 18.42 -20.16 -7.90
C ARG A 41 19.15 -19.09 -8.71
N GLU A 42 19.77 -19.50 -9.80
CA GLU A 42 20.40 -18.59 -10.75
C GLU A 42 19.43 -18.26 -11.88
N VAL A 43 19.28 -16.97 -12.17
CA VAL A 43 18.44 -16.46 -13.27
C VAL A 43 19.16 -15.24 -13.85
N GLU A 44 19.38 -15.24 -15.17
CA GLU A 44 20.00 -14.10 -15.89
C GLU A 44 21.35 -13.65 -15.27
N GLY A 45 22.18 -14.61 -14.86
CA GLY A 45 23.48 -14.37 -14.19
C GLY A 45 23.38 -13.87 -12.74
N HIS A 46 22.18 -13.69 -12.19
CA HIS A 46 21.94 -13.22 -10.83
C HIS A 46 21.59 -14.38 -9.90
N VAL A 47 22.30 -14.48 -8.77
CA VAL A 47 22.02 -15.48 -7.73
C VAL A 47 20.93 -14.96 -6.79
N TYR A 48 19.80 -15.66 -6.77
CA TYR A 48 18.71 -15.42 -5.82
C TYR A 48 18.67 -16.51 -4.75
N TYR A 49 18.19 -16.16 -3.56
CA TYR A 49 18.17 -16.99 -2.37
C TYR A 49 16.74 -17.11 -1.83
N TRP A 50 16.29 -18.34 -1.49
CA TRP A 50 14.93 -18.55 -0.97
C TRP A 50 14.77 -18.04 0.45
N LEU A 51 13.94 -17.00 0.63
CA LEU A 51 13.68 -16.42 1.94
C LEU A 51 12.45 -17.03 2.62
N ARG A 52 12.64 -17.55 3.83
CA ARG A 52 11.56 -17.97 4.73
C ARG A 52 11.32 -16.88 5.78
N TYR A 53 10.28 -16.07 5.60
CA TYR A 53 9.92 -14.98 6.55
C TYR A 53 9.74 -15.47 8.02
N ASP A 54 9.39 -16.73 8.22
CA ASP A 54 9.26 -17.35 9.55
C ASP A 54 10.61 -17.57 10.26
N ALA A 55 11.72 -17.65 9.51
CA ALA A 55 13.05 -17.75 10.09
C ALA A 55 13.50 -16.40 10.68
N VAL A 56 13.26 -15.30 9.96
CA VAL A 56 13.49 -13.91 10.42
C VAL A 56 12.74 -13.63 11.74
N LEU A 57 11.53 -14.18 11.90
CA LEU A 57 10.75 -14.04 13.14
C LEU A 57 11.30 -14.85 14.32
N ARG A 58 12.01 -15.96 14.08
CA ARG A 58 12.72 -16.72 15.11
C ARG A 58 14.04 -16.06 15.51
N GLU A 59 14.71 -15.40 14.55
CA GLU A 59 15.93 -14.65 14.79
C GLU A 59 15.67 -13.39 15.63
N PHE A 60 14.63 -12.63 15.29
CA PHE A 60 14.29 -11.35 15.94
C PHE A 60 12.91 -11.37 16.63
N PRO A 61 12.69 -12.23 17.64
CA PRO A 61 11.42 -12.26 18.38
C PRO A 61 11.14 -10.92 19.09
N ILE A 62 12.20 -10.18 19.44
CA ILE A 62 12.15 -8.83 20.02
C ILE A 62 11.37 -7.82 19.16
N PHE A 63 11.33 -7.99 17.83
CA PHE A 63 10.56 -7.09 16.96
C PHE A 63 9.05 -7.21 17.16
N ARG A 64 8.54 -8.34 17.71
CA ARG A 64 7.10 -8.59 17.95
C ARG A 64 6.22 -8.39 16.69
N MET A 65 6.80 -8.58 15.50
CA MET A 65 6.17 -8.33 14.21
C MET A 65 5.36 -9.53 13.71
N LYS A 66 4.38 -9.27 12.83
CA LYS A 66 3.67 -10.32 12.08
C LYS A 66 4.45 -10.65 10.80
N LYS A 67 4.29 -11.88 10.29
CA LYS A 67 4.90 -12.37 9.04
C LYS A 67 4.69 -11.43 7.83
N CYS A 68 3.48 -10.88 7.70
CA CYS A 68 3.16 -9.90 6.66
C CYS A 68 3.89 -8.55 6.82
N THR A 69 4.23 -8.16 8.06
CA THR A 69 5.02 -6.96 8.31
C THR A 69 6.49 -7.20 7.93
N VAL A 70 7.06 -8.37 8.25
CA VAL A 70 8.41 -8.77 7.78
C VAL A 70 8.46 -8.83 6.25
N GLN A 71 7.47 -9.44 5.60
CA GLN A 71 7.35 -9.42 4.13
C GLN A 71 7.31 -7.98 3.58
N SER A 72 6.59 -7.07 4.25
CA SER A 72 6.51 -5.66 3.85
C SER A 72 7.86 -4.94 4.00
N ARG A 73 8.69 -5.31 4.98
CA ARG A 73 10.08 -4.83 5.13
C ARG A 73 10.98 -5.28 3.98
N PHE A 74 10.91 -6.56 3.60
CA PHE A 74 11.64 -7.06 2.43
C PHE A 74 11.18 -6.41 1.12
N PHE A 75 9.89 -6.10 0.97
CA PHE A 75 9.40 -5.31 -0.17
C PHE A 75 9.87 -3.85 -0.11
N LYS A 76 10.00 -3.24 1.07
CA LYS A 76 10.62 -1.90 1.21
C LYS A 76 12.10 -1.91 0.81
N LEU A 77 12.87 -2.93 1.22
CA LEU A 77 14.27 -3.13 0.82
C LEU A 77 14.43 -3.40 -0.69
N ARG A 78 13.44 -4.05 -1.31
CA ARG A 78 13.36 -4.14 -2.78
C ARG A 78 13.08 -2.78 -3.43
N ASP A 79 12.08 -2.06 -2.91
CA ASP A 79 11.63 -0.80 -3.49
C ASP A 79 12.64 0.36 -3.30
N SER A 80 13.60 0.22 -2.38
CA SER A 80 14.79 1.08 -2.26
C SER A 80 16.02 0.59 -3.04
N GLY A 81 15.92 -0.53 -3.78
CA GLY A 81 16.99 -1.09 -4.59
C GLY A 81 18.12 -1.80 -3.82
N MET A 82 17.93 -2.09 -2.52
CA MET A 82 18.90 -2.87 -1.72
C MET A 82 18.84 -4.37 -2.02
N LEU A 83 17.67 -4.86 -2.46
CA LEU A 83 17.44 -6.25 -2.82
C LEU A 83 16.69 -6.35 -4.16
N THR A 84 16.95 -7.41 -4.93
CA THR A 84 16.09 -7.85 -6.03
C THR A 84 15.10 -8.90 -5.53
N HIS A 85 13.98 -9.13 -6.23
CA HIS A 85 12.95 -10.09 -5.81
C HIS A 85 12.35 -10.85 -6.98
N LEU A 86 12.38 -12.18 -6.88
CA LEU A 86 11.85 -13.14 -7.84
C LEU A 86 10.71 -13.96 -7.19
N VAL A 87 9.68 -14.31 -7.98
CA VAL A 87 8.57 -15.16 -7.53
C VAL A 87 8.56 -16.45 -8.35
N VAL A 88 8.85 -17.57 -7.68
CA VAL A 88 8.85 -18.92 -8.30
C VAL A 88 7.52 -19.62 -8.01
N ARG A 89 6.99 -20.35 -9.01
CA ARG A 89 5.67 -21.03 -8.96
C ARG A 89 5.71 -22.50 -9.43
N GLU A 90 6.60 -23.30 -8.86
CA GLU A 90 6.84 -24.69 -9.35
C GLU A 90 6.12 -25.77 -8.54
N LYS A 91 6.07 -25.66 -7.19
CA LYS A 91 5.27 -26.54 -6.29
C LYS A 91 4.60 -25.77 -5.14
N GLY A 92 4.40 -24.47 -5.36
CA GLY A 92 4.02 -23.47 -4.36
C GLY A 92 4.50 -22.09 -4.80
N THR A 93 4.11 -21.02 -4.10
CA THR A 93 4.62 -19.67 -4.39
C THR A 93 5.76 -19.32 -3.44
N TYR A 94 6.97 -19.17 -3.97
CA TYR A 94 8.18 -18.92 -3.20
C TYR A 94 8.75 -17.53 -3.52
N SER A 95 9.09 -16.77 -2.47
CA SER A 95 9.80 -15.49 -2.59
C SER A 95 11.30 -15.71 -2.52
N PHE A 96 11.97 -15.43 -3.63
CA PHE A 96 13.42 -15.45 -3.77
C PHE A 96 13.93 -14.00 -3.77
N PHE A 97 15.05 -13.73 -3.11
CA PHE A 97 15.67 -12.39 -3.07
C PHE A 97 17.14 -12.46 -3.46
N GLY A 98 17.63 -11.44 -4.16
CA GLY A 98 19.05 -11.25 -4.46
C GLY A 98 19.53 -9.91 -3.91
N ILE A 99 20.84 -9.65 -4.01
CA ILE A 99 21.40 -8.32 -3.68
C ILE A 99 21.06 -7.33 -4.81
N GLY A 100 20.62 -6.12 -4.46
CA GLY A 100 20.38 -5.03 -5.40
C GLY A 100 21.57 -4.07 -5.52
N GLU A 101 21.63 -3.32 -6.62
CA GLU A 101 22.75 -2.45 -6.97
C GLU A 101 23.09 -1.41 -5.88
N ASN A 102 22.06 -0.80 -5.27
CA ASN A 102 22.21 0.24 -4.25
C ASN A 102 22.84 -0.28 -2.94
N TYR A 103 22.92 -1.60 -2.74
CA TYR A 103 23.58 -2.20 -1.57
C TYR A 103 25.04 -1.73 -1.44
N LYS A 104 25.74 -1.54 -2.57
CA LYS A 104 27.13 -1.05 -2.60
C LYS A 104 27.27 0.29 -1.85
N GLU A 105 26.31 1.21 -2.00
CA GLU A 105 26.35 2.51 -1.31
C GLU A 105 26.38 2.39 0.23
N LEU A 106 25.78 1.34 0.80
CA LEU A 106 25.73 1.16 2.26
C LEU A 106 27.09 0.77 2.88
N ILE A 107 28.00 0.23 2.07
CA ILE A 107 29.31 -0.30 2.49
C ILE A 107 30.50 0.52 1.96
N THR A 108 30.36 1.22 0.83
CA THR A 108 31.43 2.04 0.26
C THR A 108 31.79 3.22 1.17
N ARG A 109 33.08 3.32 1.51
CA ARG A 109 33.68 4.48 2.17
C ARG A 109 33.93 5.56 1.12
N GLU A 110 33.52 6.80 1.37
CA GLU A 110 33.97 7.92 0.54
C GLU A 110 35.51 7.98 0.57
N GLY A 111 36.14 8.06 -0.61
CA GLY A 111 37.59 7.93 -0.79
C GLY A 111 38.05 6.73 -1.62
N ALA A 112 37.13 5.86 -2.06
CA ALA A 112 37.39 4.87 -3.12
C ALA A 112 36.61 5.25 -4.39
N GLU A 113 37.29 5.92 -5.33
CA GLU A 113 36.75 6.19 -6.67
C GLU A 113 36.92 4.95 -7.58
N GLU A 114 36.08 4.84 -8.62
CA GLU A 114 35.97 3.63 -9.44
C GLU A 114 37.04 3.54 -10.54
N GLU A 115 38.25 3.08 -10.20
CA GLU A 115 39.11 2.43 -11.19
C GLU A 115 38.77 0.94 -11.33
N ASN A 116 37.99 0.61 -12.36
CA ASN A 116 38.55 0.07 -13.62
C ASN A 116 37.52 -0.77 -14.39
N SER A 117 36.99 -0.23 -15.49
CA SER A 117 36.19 -0.95 -16.47
C SER A 117 37.07 -1.79 -17.42
N LYS A 118 37.69 -2.85 -16.90
CA LYS A 118 38.35 -3.89 -17.71
C LYS A 118 37.86 -5.28 -17.35
N GLY A 119 37.11 -5.87 -18.27
CA GLY A 119 37.09 -7.33 -18.41
C GLY A 119 38.33 -7.79 -19.16
N ILE A 120 38.88 -8.94 -18.77
CA ILE A 120 39.49 -9.96 -19.63
C ILE A 120 39.44 -11.27 -18.83
N CYS A 121 39.19 -12.38 -19.52
CA CYS A 121 39.13 -13.72 -18.97
C CYS A 121 40.16 -14.62 -19.67
N GLU A 122 41.19 -15.03 -18.93
CA GLU A 122 42.24 -15.99 -19.28
C GLU A 122 43.01 -16.24 -17.95
N GLY A 123 43.40 -17.43 -17.50
CA GLY A 123 43.23 -18.83 -17.90
C GLY A 123 43.90 -19.70 -16.80
N ALA A 124 43.93 -21.04 -16.82
CA ALA A 124 43.37 -22.04 -17.72
C ALA A 124 43.37 -23.45 -17.06
N LYS A 125 42.74 -24.42 -17.75
CA LYS A 125 42.78 -25.90 -17.58
C LYS A 125 41.91 -26.52 -16.45
N GLY A 126 41.11 -27.56 -16.74
CA GLY A 126 40.71 -28.09 -18.06
C GLY A 126 40.16 -29.53 -18.04
N MET A 127 39.51 -29.91 -19.17
CA MET A 127 39.06 -31.26 -19.57
C MET A 127 37.91 -31.87 -18.73
N GLY A 128 37.00 -32.69 -19.29
CA GLY A 128 36.92 -33.24 -20.66
C GLY A 128 35.48 -33.27 -21.23
N GLU A 129 35.32 -33.91 -22.39
CA GLU A 129 34.14 -33.83 -23.27
C GLU A 129 33.16 -35.02 -23.12
N GLU A 130 31.88 -34.82 -23.50
CA GLU A 130 31.17 -35.67 -24.49
C GLU A 130 29.86 -35.00 -24.96
N ALA A 131 29.30 -35.42 -26.11
CA ALA A 131 28.21 -34.70 -26.80
C ALA A 131 27.23 -35.59 -27.60
N LYS A 132 25.96 -35.12 -27.76
CA LYS A 132 25.00 -35.46 -28.85
C LYS A 132 23.70 -34.61 -28.79
N GLY A 133 22.98 -34.50 -29.93
CA GLY A 133 21.67 -33.81 -30.09
C GLY A 133 20.45 -34.62 -29.59
N ILE A 134 19.18 -34.32 -29.90
CA ILE A 134 18.52 -33.91 -31.19
C ILE A 134 17.15 -33.21 -30.90
N ASP A 135 16.59 -32.46 -31.85
CA ASP A 135 15.32 -31.64 -31.86
C ASP A 135 14.01 -32.45 -32.10
N GLU A 136 12.75 -31.95 -32.16
CA GLU A 136 12.13 -30.59 -32.14
C GLU A 136 10.95 -30.52 -31.10
N GLU A 137 9.69 -30.01 -31.22
CA GLU A 137 8.79 -29.53 -32.31
C GLU A 137 8.09 -28.19 -31.96
N SER A 138 7.82 -27.39 -32.99
CA SER A 138 7.01 -26.16 -33.05
C SER A 138 5.68 -26.15 -32.27
N LYS A 139 5.35 -24.98 -31.69
CA LYS A 139 4.13 -24.18 -32.01
C LYS A 139 4.05 -22.90 -31.17
N GLY A 140 3.95 -21.75 -31.82
CA GLY A 140 3.84 -20.44 -31.15
C GLY A 140 2.50 -19.75 -31.36
N CYS A 141 2.23 -18.72 -30.56
CA CYS A 141 1.32 -17.63 -30.91
C CYS A 141 1.78 -16.35 -30.21
N GLY A 142 2.06 -15.29 -30.96
CA GLY A 142 2.76 -14.11 -30.45
C GLY A 142 1.87 -12.89 -30.26
N PHE A 143 2.36 -11.92 -29.48
CA PHE A 143 1.94 -10.52 -29.57
C PHE A 143 3.18 -9.63 -29.73
N LYS A 144 3.04 -8.57 -30.52
CA LYS A 144 4.18 -7.80 -31.05
C LYS A 144 4.81 -6.90 -29.99
N SER A 145 6.13 -6.97 -29.85
CA SER A 145 6.92 -5.91 -29.23
C SER A 145 6.92 -4.67 -30.13
N THR A 146 6.80 -3.49 -29.52
CA THR A 146 7.36 -2.26 -30.09
C THR A 146 8.15 -1.59 -28.98
N THR A 147 9.48 -1.59 -29.10
CA THR A 147 10.36 -0.81 -28.24
C THR A 147 10.16 0.67 -28.49
N ASN A 148 10.43 1.51 -27.48
CA ASN A 148 11.41 2.59 -27.56
C ASN A 148 11.48 3.34 -26.22
N ASN A 149 12.65 3.36 -25.59
CA ASN A 149 12.99 4.44 -24.66
C ASN A 149 13.17 5.74 -25.48
N PRO A 150 12.85 6.90 -24.89
CA PRO A 150 13.97 7.78 -24.57
C PRO A 150 13.89 8.42 -23.17
N SER A 151 15.06 8.46 -22.54
CA SER A 151 15.59 9.50 -21.64
C SER A 151 14.67 10.23 -20.63
N THR A 152 15.01 10.05 -19.35
CA THR A 152 15.10 11.12 -18.31
C THR A 152 13.88 12.03 -18.06
N LYS A 153 13.00 11.63 -17.11
CA LYS A 153 12.52 12.53 -16.03
C LYS A 153 11.76 11.79 -14.89
N ASP A 154 11.51 12.52 -13.80
CA ASP A 154 10.37 12.34 -12.88
C ASP A 154 10.29 11.13 -11.93
N SER A 155 11.37 10.84 -11.19
CA SER A 155 11.25 10.01 -9.96
C SER A 155 10.47 10.72 -8.83
N SER A 156 10.67 12.03 -8.68
CA SER A 156 9.99 12.91 -7.70
C SER A 156 8.45 12.90 -7.85
N THR A 157 7.95 13.00 -9.07
CA THR A 157 6.52 13.05 -9.39
C THR A 157 5.77 11.78 -8.97
N LYS A 158 6.46 10.63 -8.89
CA LYS A 158 5.86 9.34 -8.47
C LYS A 158 5.62 9.30 -6.95
N ILE A 159 6.51 9.89 -6.16
CA ILE A 159 6.37 10.03 -4.70
C ILE A 159 5.22 10.99 -4.37
N ASN A 160 5.21 12.17 -5.01
CA ASN A 160 4.17 13.19 -4.82
C ASN A 160 2.76 12.65 -5.15
N LYS A 161 2.61 11.88 -6.24
CA LYS A 161 1.33 11.25 -6.62
C LYS A 161 0.84 10.22 -5.59
N ASN A 162 1.73 9.51 -4.88
CA ASN A 162 1.31 8.57 -3.84
C ASN A 162 0.88 9.30 -2.56
N LEU A 163 1.62 10.33 -2.14
CA LEU A 163 1.26 11.16 -0.99
C LEU A 163 -0.06 11.91 -1.21
N LEU A 164 -0.31 12.39 -2.43
CA LEU A 164 -1.60 13.00 -2.80
C LEU A 164 -2.75 12.00 -2.71
N LEU A 165 -2.56 10.77 -3.24
CA LEU A 165 -3.56 9.70 -3.16
C LEU A 165 -3.89 9.31 -1.70
N GLU A 166 -2.90 9.23 -0.82
CA GLU A 166 -3.14 8.93 0.60
C GLU A 166 -3.90 10.07 1.31
N LYS A 167 -3.64 11.33 0.96
CA LYS A 167 -4.42 12.48 1.46
C LYS A 167 -5.88 12.44 0.99
N SER A 168 -6.13 12.25 -0.31
CA SER A 168 -7.51 12.12 -0.82
C SER A 168 -8.24 10.91 -0.23
N ALA A 169 -7.55 9.78 -0.09
CA ALA A 169 -8.13 8.58 0.53
C ALA A 169 -8.38 8.72 2.04
N PHE A 170 -7.65 9.60 2.74
CA PHE A 170 -7.94 10.00 4.11
C PHE A 170 -9.23 10.83 4.17
N GLU A 171 -9.29 11.94 3.43
CA GLU A 171 -10.41 12.89 3.43
C GLU A 171 -11.76 12.24 3.07
N ILE A 172 -11.79 11.44 2.00
CA ILE A 172 -12.99 10.72 1.54
C ILE A 172 -13.54 9.77 2.62
N ILE A 173 -12.65 9.14 3.38
CA ILE A 173 -13.01 8.14 4.39
C ILE A 173 -13.34 8.77 5.74
N GLU A 174 -12.68 9.87 6.09
CA GLU A 174 -13.07 10.71 7.23
C GLU A 174 -14.49 11.27 7.03
N TYR A 175 -14.82 11.74 5.83
CA TYR A 175 -16.18 12.17 5.48
C TYR A 175 -17.21 11.03 5.57
N LEU A 176 -16.89 9.83 5.07
CA LEU A 176 -17.75 8.65 5.19
C LEU A 176 -17.96 8.26 6.67
N ASN A 177 -16.90 8.29 7.49
CA ASN A 177 -16.95 8.01 8.91
C ASN A 177 -17.89 9.01 9.62
N LEU A 178 -17.67 10.31 9.41
CA LEU A 178 -18.47 11.41 9.94
C LEU A 178 -19.97 11.29 9.56
N LYS A 179 -20.28 10.99 8.29
CA LYS A 179 -21.67 10.88 7.81
C LYS A 179 -22.40 9.59 8.26
N THR A 180 -21.68 8.58 8.75
CA THR A 180 -22.26 7.26 9.08
C THR A 180 -22.05 6.79 10.52
N GLY A 181 -21.26 7.49 11.33
CA GLY A 181 -20.91 7.06 12.69
C GLY A 181 -20.00 5.83 12.74
N LYS A 182 -19.30 5.52 11.65
CA LYS A 182 -18.43 4.33 11.50
C LYS A 182 -16.95 4.73 11.53
N ASN A 183 -16.07 3.74 11.71
CA ASN A 183 -14.62 3.94 11.85
C ASN A 183 -13.83 3.11 10.82
N PHE A 184 -14.01 3.41 9.53
CA PHE A 184 -13.25 2.79 8.44
C PHE A 184 -11.82 3.36 8.39
N ARG A 185 -10.84 2.51 8.03
CA ARG A 185 -9.46 2.94 7.77
C ARG A 185 -9.25 3.29 6.30
N SER A 186 -8.83 4.52 6.05
CA SER A 186 -8.33 5.01 4.75
C SER A 186 -7.13 4.19 4.23
N SER A 187 -6.19 3.84 5.12
CA SER A 187 -4.99 3.05 4.83
C SER A 187 -5.23 1.58 4.41
N THR A 188 -6.47 1.17 4.20
CA THR A 188 -6.81 -0.19 3.77
C THR A 188 -6.56 -0.37 2.27
N LYS A 189 -5.73 -1.35 1.88
CA LYS A 189 -5.36 -1.62 0.47
C LYS A 189 -6.56 -1.69 -0.49
N ILE A 190 -7.68 -2.26 -0.06
CA ILE A 190 -8.91 -2.36 -0.87
C ILE A 190 -9.53 -0.97 -1.08
N THR A 191 -9.66 -0.18 -0.01
CA THR A 191 -10.16 1.20 -0.04
C THR A 191 -9.31 2.09 -0.94
N ILE A 192 -7.97 2.07 -0.76
CA ILE A 192 -7.03 2.82 -1.60
C ILE A 192 -7.18 2.41 -3.07
N ARG A 193 -7.30 1.11 -3.38
CA ARG A 193 -7.46 0.63 -4.76
C ARG A 193 -8.74 1.15 -5.42
N LEU A 194 -9.86 1.18 -4.69
CA LEU A 194 -11.14 1.66 -5.21
C LEU A 194 -11.14 3.18 -5.41
N ILE A 195 -10.64 3.93 -4.43
CA ILE A 195 -10.51 5.39 -4.52
C ILE A 195 -9.57 5.77 -5.67
N LYS A 196 -8.41 5.10 -5.78
CA LYS A 196 -7.47 5.30 -6.89
C LYS A 196 -8.12 5.05 -8.25
N ALA A 197 -8.95 4.00 -8.39
CA ALA A 197 -9.62 3.70 -9.65
C ALA A 197 -10.53 4.85 -10.10
N ARG A 198 -11.43 5.34 -9.23
CA ARG A 198 -12.33 6.46 -9.55
C ARG A 198 -11.57 7.77 -9.82
N LEU A 199 -10.51 8.06 -9.04
CA LEU A 199 -9.63 9.21 -9.31
C LEU A 199 -8.93 9.10 -10.68
N SER A 200 -8.57 7.88 -11.13
CA SER A 200 -8.00 7.67 -12.48
C SER A 200 -9.03 7.62 -13.62
N GLU A 201 -10.32 7.46 -13.30
CA GLU A 201 -11.43 7.60 -14.25
C GLU A 201 -11.86 9.06 -14.43
N GLY A 202 -11.33 9.99 -13.61
CA GLY A 202 -11.57 11.44 -13.69
C GLY A 202 -12.48 12.02 -12.61
N PHE A 203 -13.02 11.19 -11.70
CA PHE A 203 -13.89 11.67 -10.62
C PHE A 203 -13.13 12.48 -9.56
N THR A 204 -13.77 13.52 -9.05
CA THR A 204 -13.26 14.46 -8.03
C THR A 204 -13.54 13.96 -6.60
N ILE A 205 -12.90 14.56 -5.60
CA ILE A 205 -13.17 14.27 -4.17
C ILE A 205 -14.64 14.59 -3.82
N GLU A 206 -15.18 15.65 -4.44
CA GLU A 206 -16.56 16.13 -4.30
C GLU A 206 -17.58 15.13 -4.84
N ASP A 207 -17.23 14.36 -5.87
CA ASP A 207 -18.07 13.26 -6.37
C ASP A 207 -18.18 12.14 -5.33
N PHE A 208 -17.09 11.78 -4.64
CA PHE A 208 -17.16 10.81 -3.54
C PHE A 208 -18.03 11.33 -2.39
N LYS A 209 -17.88 12.61 -2.00
CA LYS A 209 -18.72 13.25 -0.98
C LYS A 209 -20.20 13.21 -1.36
N THR A 210 -20.51 13.46 -2.64
CA THR A 210 -21.86 13.43 -3.21
C THR A 210 -22.44 12.00 -3.23
N VAL A 211 -21.67 11.00 -3.67
CA VAL A 211 -22.03 9.57 -3.59
C VAL A 211 -22.32 9.15 -2.15
N ILE A 212 -21.50 9.57 -1.19
CA ILE A 212 -21.70 9.27 0.24
C ILE A 212 -23.03 9.84 0.71
N ASP A 213 -23.35 11.10 0.42
CA ASP A 213 -24.61 11.73 0.86
C ASP A 213 -25.85 11.18 0.13
N ASN A 214 -25.79 10.97 -1.18
CA ASN A 214 -26.89 10.39 -1.96
C ASN A 214 -27.26 9.00 -1.43
N MET A 215 -26.25 8.15 -1.19
CA MET A 215 -26.47 6.78 -0.72
C MET A 215 -26.80 6.74 0.77
N LYS A 216 -26.26 7.64 1.59
CA LYS A 216 -26.67 7.80 2.99
C LYS A 216 -28.15 8.19 3.08
N TYR A 217 -28.59 9.21 2.34
CA TYR A 217 -30.01 9.59 2.25
C TYR A 217 -30.89 8.43 1.79
N LYS A 218 -30.49 7.75 0.70
CA LYS A 218 -31.28 6.64 0.10
C LYS A 218 -31.32 5.36 0.95
N TRP A 219 -30.35 5.12 1.84
CA TRP A 219 -30.26 3.86 2.61
C TRP A 219 -30.46 4.01 4.12
N THR A 220 -30.36 5.19 4.72
CA THR A 220 -30.71 5.41 6.13
C THR A 220 -32.15 4.95 6.42
N GLY A 221 -32.35 4.25 7.54
CA GLY A 221 -33.65 3.68 7.92
C GLY A 221 -34.07 2.44 7.13
N THR A 222 -33.26 1.97 6.18
CA THR A 222 -33.55 0.78 5.36
C THR A 222 -32.59 -0.38 5.68
N LYS A 223 -32.97 -1.60 5.29
CA LYS A 223 -32.08 -2.78 5.31
C LYS A 223 -30.76 -2.62 4.53
N PHE A 224 -30.63 -1.57 3.71
CA PHE A 224 -29.41 -1.30 2.95
C PHE A 224 -28.38 -0.44 3.71
N GLN A 225 -28.71 0.13 4.87
CA GLN A 225 -27.80 0.97 5.68
C GLN A 225 -26.49 0.24 6.07
N GLN A 226 -26.52 -1.09 6.17
CA GLN A 226 -25.34 -1.92 6.39
C GLN A 226 -24.30 -1.79 5.27
N TYR A 227 -24.73 -1.58 4.02
CA TYR A 227 -23.86 -1.44 2.85
C TYR A 227 -23.30 -0.02 2.64
N LEU A 228 -23.50 0.90 3.58
CA LEU A 228 -22.72 2.14 3.67
C LEU A 228 -21.30 1.81 4.12
N VAL A 229 -20.49 1.29 3.18
CA VAL A 229 -19.10 0.83 3.32
C VAL A 229 -18.31 1.19 2.06
N PRO A 230 -16.97 1.42 2.13
CA PRO A 230 -16.17 1.82 0.97
C PRO A 230 -16.22 0.84 -0.22
N THR A 231 -16.32 -0.46 0.07
CA THR A 231 -16.36 -1.52 -0.94
C THR A 231 -17.61 -1.53 -1.80
N THR A 232 -18.76 -1.10 -1.25
CA THR A 232 -20.00 -0.97 -2.01
C THR A 232 -20.06 0.39 -2.70
N LEU A 233 -19.81 1.47 -1.96
CA LEU A 233 -19.98 2.84 -2.47
C LEU A 233 -19.03 3.16 -3.63
N PHE A 234 -17.78 2.68 -3.58
CA PHE A 234 -16.75 2.99 -4.59
C PHE A 234 -16.52 1.84 -5.59
N GLY A 235 -17.36 0.80 -5.52
CA GLY A 235 -17.42 -0.30 -6.49
C GLY A 235 -18.01 0.12 -7.84
N ASN A 236 -18.34 -0.86 -8.69
CA ASN A 236 -18.71 -0.67 -10.11
C ASN A 236 -20.03 0.10 -10.36
N LYS A 237 -20.67 0.66 -9.32
CA LYS A 237 -21.91 1.44 -9.40
C LYS A 237 -21.72 2.90 -8.97
N PHE A 238 -20.47 3.35 -8.82
CA PHE A 238 -20.13 4.71 -8.36
C PHE A 238 -20.84 5.81 -9.15
N GLU A 239 -20.74 5.81 -10.48
CA GLU A 239 -21.42 6.77 -11.35
C GLU A 239 -22.96 6.71 -11.20
N THR A 240 -23.53 5.51 -11.08
CA THR A 240 -24.97 5.31 -10.82
C THR A 240 -25.41 5.87 -9.47
N TYR A 241 -24.50 5.93 -8.48
CA TYR A 241 -24.73 6.53 -7.17
C TYR A 241 -24.48 8.05 -7.15
N LEU A 242 -23.60 8.55 -8.02
CA LEU A 242 -23.35 9.97 -8.22
C LEU A 242 -24.57 10.64 -8.88
N ASN A 243 -25.01 10.07 -10.00
CA ASN A 243 -26.19 10.48 -10.76
C ASN A 243 -27.51 10.02 -10.12
N GLN A 244 -27.49 9.57 -8.86
CA GLN A 244 -28.67 9.14 -8.14
C GLN A 244 -29.45 10.36 -7.64
N GLU A 245 -30.54 10.70 -8.32
CA GLU A 245 -31.48 11.72 -7.86
C GLU A 245 -31.83 11.54 -6.37
N ARG A 246 -31.53 12.58 -5.58
CA ARG A 246 -32.27 12.83 -4.35
C ARG A 246 -33.67 13.22 -4.80
N LYS A 247 -34.64 12.32 -4.66
CA LYS A 247 -36.04 12.70 -4.84
C LYS A 247 -36.28 13.92 -3.94
N PRO A 248 -36.79 15.05 -4.45
CA PRO A 248 -37.31 16.06 -3.55
C PRO A 248 -38.39 15.38 -2.71
N GLU A 249 -38.45 15.73 -1.43
CA GLU A 249 -39.60 15.38 -0.62
C GLU A 249 -40.80 16.03 -1.28
N LYS A 250 -41.64 15.22 -1.92
CA LYS A 250 -42.96 15.69 -2.33
C LYS A 250 -43.68 16.00 -1.03
N GLU A 251 -43.93 17.28 -0.79
CA GLU A 251 -45.00 17.71 0.11
C GLU A 251 -46.26 16.99 -0.37
N SER A 252 -46.62 15.92 0.33
CA SER A 252 -47.62 14.96 -0.13
C SER A 252 -49.00 15.46 0.25
N ASP A 253 -49.41 16.53 -0.43
CA ASP A 253 -50.73 17.11 -0.31
C ASP A 253 -51.77 16.03 -0.69
N GLY A 254 -52.71 15.73 0.22
CA GLY A 254 -53.75 14.71 0.00
C GLY A 254 -53.81 13.53 0.98
N LYS A 255 -54.25 13.80 2.22
CA LYS A 255 -55.08 12.90 3.05
C LYS A 255 -54.57 11.47 3.35
N PHE A 256 -53.98 11.28 4.54
CA PHE A 256 -54.34 10.13 5.40
C PHE A 256 -54.75 10.60 6.80
N LYS A 257 -55.30 9.69 7.63
CA LYS A 257 -56.25 10.05 8.70
C LYS A 257 -55.59 10.57 9.99
N ARG A 258 -56.34 11.43 10.72
CA ARG A 258 -56.07 11.84 12.11
C ARG A 258 -55.82 10.61 13.00
N GLY A 259 -54.67 10.57 13.68
CA GLY A 259 -54.18 9.34 14.35
C GLY A 259 -53.14 9.52 15.46
N ASN A 260 -53.19 10.65 16.19
CA ASN A 260 -52.67 10.82 17.56
C ASN A 260 -51.31 10.18 17.97
N MET A 261 -50.18 10.87 17.74
CA MET A 261 -49.02 10.79 18.66
C MET A 261 -48.12 12.05 18.57
N VAL A 262 -47.93 12.74 19.69
CA VAL A 262 -47.06 13.93 19.88
C VAL A 262 -46.54 13.91 21.34
N LEU A 263 -45.55 14.75 21.67
CA LEU A 263 -45.09 15.13 23.03
C LEU A 263 -44.05 14.22 23.72
N SER A 264 -42.86 14.08 23.13
CA SER A 264 -41.61 13.78 23.85
C SER A 264 -40.63 14.96 23.83
N ASP A 265 -40.28 15.45 22.64
CA ASP A 265 -39.02 16.20 22.44
C ASP A 265 -39.10 17.68 22.84
N GLU A 266 -40.28 18.30 22.76
CA GLU A 266 -40.45 19.73 23.08
C GLU A 266 -40.31 20.03 24.57
N ARG A 267 -40.70 19.08 25.45
CA ARG A 267 -40.54 19.23 26.91
C ARG A 267 -39.06 19.30 27.28
N ASN A 268 -38.25 18.37 26.77
CA ASN A 268 -36.80 18.34 26.97
C ASN A 268 -36.14 19.63 26.44
N LYS A 269 -36.63 20.17 25.31
CA LYS A 269 -36.13 21.42 24.71
C LYS A 269 -36.48 22.67 25.52
N ALA A 270 -37.62 22.69 26.21
CA ALA A 270 -37.99 23.75 27.15
C ALA A 270 -37.14 23.66 28.43
N GLU A 271 -37.03 22.47 29.02
CA GLU A 271 -36.26 22.23 30.25
C GLU A 271 -34.75 22.53 30.08
N LEU A 272 -34.19 22.24 28.88
CA LEU A 272 -32.83 22.63 28.53
C LEU A 272 -32.64 24.15 28.42
N LYS A 273 -33.61 24.89 27.87
CA LYS A 273 -33.56 26.37 27.83
C LYS A 273 -33.60 26.99 29.22
N GLU A 274 -34.43 26.45 30.11
CA GLU A 274 -34.57 26.92 31.48
C GLU A 274 -33.30 26.65 32.30
N LYS A 275 -32.72 25.44 32.16
CA LYS A 275 -31.42 25.11 32.75
C LYS A 275 -30.29 26.02 32.25
N LEU A 276 -30.25 26.37 30.96
CA LEU A 276 -29.28 27.34 30.43
C LEU A 276 -29.45 28.73 31.04
N LYS A 277 -30.69 29.23 31.13
CA LYS A 277 -30.99 30.56 31.68
C LYS A 277 -30.55 30.71 33.15
N ASN A 278 -30.69 29.62 33.93
CA ASN A 278 -30.32 29.58 35.34
C ASN A 278 -28.80 29.33 35.58
N ILE A 279 -28.01 29.10 34.53
CA ILE A 279 -26.53 29.07 34.58
C ILE A 279 -25.99 30.49 34.38
N VAL A 280 -26.41 31.19 33.31
CA VAL A 280 -25.94 32.55 33.00
C VAL A 280 -26.20 33.51 34.17
N LEU A 281 -27.37 33.43 34.81
CA LEU A 281 -27.72 34.24 35.99
C LEU A 281 -26.91 33.91 37.28
N LYS A 282 -25.91 33.03 37.21
CA LYS A 282 -24.95 32.74 38.30
C LYS A 282 -23.51 33.13 37.99
N GLU A 283 -23.24 33.64 36.79
CA GLU A 283 -21.90 34.09 36.37
C GLU A 283 -21.76 35.63 36.49
N ASP A 284 -22.89 36.34 36.65
CA ASP A 284 -22.98 37.80 36.87
C ASP A 284 -23.20 38.18 38.37
N MET A 285 -22.78 37.35 39.33
CA MET A 285 -22.93 37.55 40.80
C MET A 285 -21.66 37.22 41.58
#